data_AF-A0A969RPB6-F1
#
_entry.id   AF-A0A969RPB6-F1
#
_cell.length_a   1.000
_cell.length_b   1.000
_cell.length_c   1.000
_cell.angle_alpha   90.00
_cell.angle_beta   90.00
_cell.angle_gamma   90.00
#
_symmetry.space_group_name_H-M   'P 1'
#
loop_
_entity.id
_entity.type
_entity.pdbx_description
1 polymer ?
#
loop_
_entity_poly.entity_id
_entity_poly.type
_entity_poly.pdbx_seq_one_letter_code
_entity_poly.pdbx_strand_id
1 'polypeptide(L)' 'MYSPATGLPTNLALGAPAAGQFRVGAGAADLNDYFIYNPGTGALFFDRDGSGAFASQQIAQLAAGLAMTNADIAIVA' A
#
# COMPACT_ATOMS: atom_id res chain seq x y z
N MET A 1 -13.97 -7.86 2.10
CA MET A 1 -15.20 -7.08 1.79
C MET A 1 -14.79 -5.61 1.70
N TYR A 2 -15.49 -4.78 0.90
CA TYR A 2 -15.19 -3.34 0.76
C TYR A 2 -16.20 -2.51 1.54
N SER A 3 -15.77 -1.36 2.06
CA SER A 3 -16.67 -0.38 2.67
C SER A 3 -17.37 0.43 1.57
N PRO A 4 -18.72 0.47 1.52
CA PRO A 4 -19.44 1.30 0.56
C PRO A 4 -19.27 2.81 0.84
N ALA A 5 -18.81 3.19 2.04
CA ALA A 5 -18.59 4.59 2.39
C ALA A 5 -17.24 5.13 1.92
N THR A 6 -16.19 4.30 1.88
CA THR A 6 -14.82 4.73 1.52
C THR A 6 -14.31 4.11 0.23
N GLY A 7 -14.97 3.06 -0.29
CA GLY A 7 -14.46 2.26 -1.41
C GLY A 7 -13.22 1.44 -1.06
N LEU A 8 -12.72 1.54 0.17
CA LEU A 8 -11.53 0.85 0.66
C LEU A 8 -11.86 -0.56 1.17
N PRO A 9 -10.87 -1.46 1.23
CA PRO A 9 -10.95 -2.70 2.00
C PRO A 9 -11.44 -2.42 3.43
N THR A 10 -12.32 -3.26 3.99
CA THR A 10 -12.92 -3.02 5.32
C THR A 10 -11.93 -3.02 6.48
N ASN A 11 -10.73 -3.56 6.28
CA ASN A 11 -9.63 -3.53 7.23
C ASN A 11 -8.67 -2.34 6.99
N LEU A 12 -8.89 -1.52 5.97
CA LEU A 12 -8.11 -0.32 5.70
C LEU A 12 -8.88 0.93 6.12
N ALA A 13 -8.35 1.66 7.10
CA ALA A 13 -8.98 2.83 7.71
C ALA A 13 -8.21 4.12 7.40
N LEU A 14 -8.83 5.28 7.64
CA LEU A 14 -8.15 6.57 7.56
C LEU A 14 -7.00 6.65 8.59
N GLY A 15 -6.00 7.49 8.31
CA GLY A 15 -4.77 7.60 9.09
C GLY A 15 -3.64 6.71 8.56
N ALA A 16 -2.72 6.34 9.44
CA ALA A 16 -1.62 5.47 9.04
C ALA A 16 -2.09 4.02 8.86
N PRO A 17 -1.70 3.33 7.78
CA PRO A 17 -1.97 1.90 7.63
C PRO A 17 -1.28 1.10 8.75
N ALA A 18 -1.83 -0.06 9.09
CA ALA A 18 -1.16 -0.98 10.01
C ALA A 18 0.19 -1.44 9.41
N ALA A 19 1.13 -1.89 10.26
CA ALA A 19 2.45 -2.30 9.77
C ALA A 19 2.39 -3.41 8.71
N GLY A 20 1.48 -4.39 8.86
CA GLY A 20 1.26 -5.42 7.83
C GLY A 20 0.57 -4.91 6.56
N GLN A 21 0.06 -3.67 6.55
CA GLN A 21 -0.60 -3.09 5.39
C GLN A 21 0.32 -2.30 4.47
N PHE A 22 1.59 -2.22 4.85
CA PHE A 22 2.64 -1.59 4.08
C PHE A 22 3.82 -2.54 3.92
N ARG A 23 4.32 -2.63 2.69
CA ARG A 23 5.41 -3.50 2.32
C ARG A 23 6.51 -2.73 1.61
N VAL A 24 7.75 -3.05 1.95
CA VAL A 24 8.92 -2.71 1.12
C VAL A 24 9.24 -3.92 0.24
N GLY A 25 9.14 -3.77 -1.08
CA GLY A 25 9.35 -4.86 -2.04
C GLY A 25 8.81 -4.56 -3.43
N ALA A 26 8.98 -5.49 -4.38
CA ALA A 26 8.56 -5.30 -5.77
C ALA A 26 7.05 -5.57 -6.03
N GLY A 27 6.35 -6.12 -5.05
CA GLY A 27 4.93 -6.49 -5.12
C GLY A 27 4.46 -7.05 -3.78
N ALA A 28 3.16 -7.28 -3.62
CA ALA A 28 2.57 -7.94 -2.45
C ALA A 28 3.13 -9.36 -2.24
N ALA A 29 3.11 -9.86 -1.01
CA ALA A 29 3.34 -11.28 -0.74
C ALA A 29 2.43 -11.90 0.34
N ASP A 30 1.61 -11.13 1.04
CA ASP A 30 0.49 -11.67 1.82
C ASP A 30 -0.83 -10.99 1.46
N LEU A 31 -1.94 -11.30 2.16
CA LEU A 31 -3.28 -10.86 1.77
C LEU A 31 -3.64 -9.42 2.21
N ASN A 32 -2.68 -8.69 2.76
CA ASN A 32 -2.92 -7.36 3.33
C ASN A 32 -1.91 -6.31 2.91
N ASP A 33 -1.00 -6.59 1.98
CA ASP A 33 -0.02 -5.64 1.45
C ASP A 33 -0.66 -4.58 0.53
N TYR A 34 -1.43 -3.65 1.10
CA TYR A 34 -2.16 -2.62 0.33
C TYR A 34 -1.26 -1.53 -0.25
N PHE A 35 -0.20 -1.16 0.46
CA PHE A 35 0.78 -0.17 0.00
C PHE A 35 2.14 -0.83 -0.17
N ILE A 36 2.74 -0.69 -1.34
CA ILE A 36 4.00 -1.37 -1.67
C ILE A 36 4.98 -0.34 -2.20
N TYR A 37 6.08 -0.13 -1.49
CA TYR A 37 7.19 0.69 -1.96
C TYR A 37 8.29 -0.22 -2.52
N ASN A 38 8.63 -0.04 -3.80
CA ASN A 38 9.75 -0.73 -4.42
C ASN A 38 11.04 0.09 -4.20
N PRO A 39 11.95 -0.35 -3.32
CA PRO A 39 13.16 0.42 -3.01
C PRO A 39 14.16 0.44 -4.18
N GLY A 40 14.06 -0.49 -5.13
CA GLY A 40 14.92 -0.53 -6.31
C GLY A 40 14.54 0.51 -7.37
N THR A 41 13.25 0.86 -7.48
CA THR A 41 12.75 1.79 -8.49
C THR A 41 12.22 3.10 -7.91
N GLY A 42 11.93 3.16 -6.62
CA GLY A 42 11.26 4.29 -5.96
C GLY A 42 9.75 4.34 -6.20
N ALA A 43 9.16 3.38 -6.91
CA ALA A 43 7.72 3.38 -7.18
C ALA A 43 6.92 2.98 -5.94
N LEU A 44 5.87 3.75 -5.64
CA LEU A 44 4.87 3.41 -4.63
C LEU A 44 3.59 2.97 -5.31
N PHE A 45 3.10 1.79 -4.94
CA PHE A 45 1.91 1.16 -5.49
C PHE A 45 0.82 1.05 -4.43
N PHE A 46 -0.42 1.14 -4.90
CA PHE A 46 -1.60 0.70 -4.17
C PHE A 46 -2.10 -0.60 -4.80
N ASP A 47 -2.09 -1.67 -4.03
CA ASP A 47 -2.74 -2.93 -4.38
C ASP A 47 -4.09 -2.96 -3.68
N ARG A 48 -5.18 -2.98 -4.44
CA ARG A 48 -6.53 -2.90 -3.89
C ARG A 48 -6.93 -4.19 -3.16
N ASP A 49 -6.49 -5.35 -3.63
CA ASP A 49 -6.79 -6.62 -2.98
C ASP A 49 -5.72 -6.99 -1.93
N GLY A 50 -4.57 -6.31 -2.00
CA GLY A 50 -3.44 -6.45 -1.08
C GLY A 50 -2.66 -7.74 -1.27
N SER A 51 -3.05 -8.61 -2.20
CA SER A 51 -2.55 -9.98 -2.40
C SER A 51 -1.67 -10.15 -3.63
N GLY A 52 -1.62 -9.17 -4.53
CA GLY A 52 -0.93 -9.24 -5.81
C GLY A 52 -1.64 -10.09 -6.86
N ALA A 53 -2.86 -10.57 -6.59
CA ALA A 53 -3.64 -11.34 -7.55
C ALA A 53 -4.16 -10.44 -8.68
N PHE A 54 -4.54 -9.20 -8.35
CA PHE A 54 -4.75 -8.13 -9.33
C PHE A 54 -3.49 -7.26 -9.47
N ALA A 55 -3.37 -6.59 -10.62
CA ALA A 55 -2.30 -5.63 -10.85
C ALA A 55 -2.43 -4.45 -9.86
N SER A 56 -1.35 -4.17 -9.14
CA SER A 56 -1.26 -2.98 -8.30
C SER A 56 -1.10 -1.73 -9.16
N GLN A 57 -1.63 -0.61 -8.70
CA GLN A 57 -1.59 0.66 -9.42
C GLN A 57 -0.48 1.54 -8.84
N GLN A 58 0.42 2.04 -9.68
CA GLN A 58 1.40 3.04 -9.21
C GLN A 58 0.66 4.34 -8.88
N ILE A 59 0.89 4.87 -7.68
CA ILE A 59 0.27 6.10 -7.18
C ILE A 59 1.28 7.21 -6.91
N ALA A 60 2.58 6.88 -6.80
CA ALA A 60 3.64 7.88 -6.70
C ALA A 60 4.98 7.35 -7.24
N GLN A 61 5.87 8.28 -7.55
CA GLN A 61 7.28 8.04 -7.81
C GLN A 61 8.09 8.81 -6.77
N LEU A 62 8.87 8.09 -5.97
CA LEU A 62 9.73 8.62 -4.92
C LEU A 62 11.20 8.39 -5.30
N ALA A 63 12.12 8.86 -4.45
CA ALA A 63 13.51 8.45 -4.54
C ALA A 63 13.62 6.94 -4.27
N ALA A 64 14.58 6.27 -4.90
CA ALA A 64 14.93 4.88 -4.59
C ALA A 64 15.70 4.79 -3.26
N GLY A 65 15.65 3.62 -2.63
CA GLY A 65 16.43 3.33 -1.41
C GLY A 65 15.96 4.02 -0.13
N LEU A 66 14.74 4.55 -0.08
CA LEU A 66 14.19 5.14 1.14
C LEU A 66 13.90 4.05 2.19
N ALA A 67 14.20 4.34 3.46
CA ALA A 67 13.82 3.52 4.59
C ALA A 67 12.38 3.83 5.03
N MET A 68 11.43 3.72 4.09
CA MET A 68 10.02 3.99 4.36
C MET A 68 9.42 2.99 5.34
N THR A 69 8.48 3.47 6.13
CA THR A 69 7.64 2.70 7.04
C THR A 69 6.16 3.01 6.79
N ASN A 70 5.27 2.24 7.40
CA ASN A 70 3.84 2.52 7.35
C ASN A 70 3.47 3.89 7.95
N ALA A 71 4.30 4.44 8.84
CA ALA A 71 4.09 5.75 9.46
C ALA A 71 4.33 6.92 8.50
N ASP A 72 4.98 6.69 7.36
CA ASP A 72 5.21 7.70 6.32
C ASP A 72 4.00 7.84 5.37
N ILE A 73 2.93 7.08 5.60
CA ILE A 73 1.71 7.07 4.81
C ILE A 73 0.54 7.56 5.66
N ALA A 74 -0.27 8.45 5.11
CA ALA A 74 -1.53 8.89 5.70
C ALA A 74 -2.67 8.78 4.68
N ILE A 75 -3.72 8.06 5.04
CA ILE A 75 -4.96 7.95 4.26
C ILE A 75 -5.93 9.03 4.76
N VAL A 76 -6.39 9.87 3.85
CA VAL A 76 -7.27 11.02 4.15
C VAL A 76 -8.55 10.96 3.32
N ALA A 77 -9.58 11.71 3.74
CA ALA A 77 -10.89 11.78 3.09
C ALA A 77 -10.94 12.84 1.98
#